data_AF-A0A0K8RRN2-F1
#
_entry.id   AF-A0A0K8RRN2-F1
#
_cell.length_a   1.000
_cell.length_b   1.000
_cell.length_c   1.000
_cell.angle_alpha   90.00
_cell.angle_beta   90.00
_cell.angle_gamma   90.00
#
_symmetry.space_group_name_H-M   'P 1'
#
loop_
_entity.id
_entity.type
_entity.pdbx_description
1 polymer ?
#
loop_
_entity_poly.entity_id
_entity_poly.type
_entity_poly.pdbx_seq_one_letter_code
_entity_poly.pdbx_strand_id
1 'polypeptide(L)' 'MFRLVHLMDFNIATQTLMLLFQVMDAKSSLSDRFYGALYRKSLDPALEHSTQQTLFLNLLYRALKRDEEDRRVKAFL' A
#
# COMPACT_ATOMS: atom_id res chain seq x y z
N MET A 1 10.63 -5.72 -10.61
CA MET A 1 10.23 -4.88 -9.46
C MET A 1 9.00 -5.39 -8.70
N PHE A 2 7.88 -5.76 -9.33
CA PHE A 2 6.67 -6.22 -8.59
C PHE A 2 6.79 -7.56 -7.85
N ARG A 3 7.72 -8.46 -8.24
CA ARG A 3 8.00 -9.69 -7.47
C ARG A 3 8.76 -9.44 -6.16
N LEU A 4 9.51 -8.35 -6.04
CA LEU A 4 10.32 -8.06 -4.85
C LEU A 4 9.44 -7.68 -3.65
N VAL A 5 8.37 -6.93 -3.85
CA VAL A 5 7.44 -6.53 -2.76
C VAL A 5 6.77 -7.75 -2.09
N HIS A 6 6.63 -8.85 -2.82
CA HIS A 6 6.09 -10.12 -2.30
C HIS A 6 7.11 -10.98 -1.54
N LEU A 7 8.41 -10.78 -1.77
CA LEU A 7 9.50 -11.55 -1.15
C LEU A 7 10.17 -10.79 0.00
N MET A 8 9.81 -9.53 0.20
CA MET A 8 10.42 -8.65 1.18
C MET A 8 9.64 -8.64 2.48
N ASP A 9 10.39 -8.57 3.58
CA ASP A 9 9.86 -8.33 4.91
C ASP A 9 8.84 -7.19 4.90
N PHE A 10 7.78 -7.36 5.69
CA PHE A 10 6.65 -6.43 5.77
C PHE A 10 7.10 -4.97 5.96
N ASN A 11 8.13 -4.79 6.78
CA ASN A 11 8.72 -3.51 7.12
C ASN A 11 9.35 -2.81 5.92
N ILE A 12 10.14 -3.52 5.11
CA ILE A 12 10.80 -2.94 3.93
C ILE A 12 9.77 -2.64 2.84
N ALA A 13 8.81 -3.55 2.65
CA ALA A 13 7.70 -3.34 1.73
C ALA A 13 6.86 -2.12 2.13
N THR A 14 6.57 -1.91 3.42
CA THR A 14 5.84 -0.73 3.92
C THR A 14 6.59 0.56 3.58
N GLN A 15 7.88 0.64 3.89
CA GLN A 15 8.68 1.82 3.56
C GLN A 15 8.76 2.07 2.04
N THR A 16 8.89 1.00 1.25
CA THR A 16 8.91 1.10 -0.21
C THR A 16 7.58 1.62 -0.75
N LEU A 17 6.45 1.10 -0.25
CA LEU A 17 5.11 1.56 -0.64
C LEU A 17 4.87 3.02 -0.23
N MET A 18 5.39 3.48 0.91
CA MET A 18 5.32 4.89 1.30
C MET A 18 6.07 5.80 0.34
N LEU A 19 7.30 5.43 -0.04
CA LEU A 19 8.09 6.20 -1.00
C LEU A 19 7.41 6.25 -2.37
N LEU A 20 6.89 5.11 -2.84
CA LEU A 20 6.12 5.06 -4.08
C LEU A 20 4.88 5.96 -4.00
N PHE A 21 4.13 5.91 -2.90
CA PHE A 21 2.97 6.77 -2.70
C PHE A 21 3.35 8.24 -2.78
N GLN A 22 4.40 8.68 -2.08
CA GLN A 22 4.86 10.08 -2.12
C GLN A 22 5.24 10.54 -3.53
N VAL A 23 6.02 9.74 -4.26
CA VAL A 23 6.46 10.08 -5.62
C VAL A 23 5.30 10.10 -6.61
N MET A 24 4.39 9.12 -6.50
CA MET A 24 3.27 8.97 -7.44
C MET A 24 2.18 10.01 -7.18
N ASP A 25 1.88 10.31 -5.92
CA ASP A 25 0.91 11.34 -5.51
C ASP A 25 1.38 12.73 -5.94
N ALA A 26 2.66 13.06 -5.73
CA ALA A 26 3.26 14.32 -6.20
C ALA A 26 3.16 14.50 -7.73
N LYS A 27 3.09 13.40 -8.49
CA LYS A 27 2.94 13.38 -9.94
C LYS A 27 1.50 13.13 -10.40
N SER A 28 0.53 13.06 -9.48
CA SER A 28 -0.87 12.69 -9.78
C SER A 28 -0.97 11.43 -10.65
N SER A 29 -0.13 10.44 -10.35
CA SER A 29 0.10 9.23 -11.17
C SER A 29 -0.17 7.93 -10.40
N LEU A 30 -0.94 8.02 -9.31
CA LEU A 30 -1.44 6.84 -8.60
C LEU A 30 -2.25 5.98 -9.58
N SER A 31 -1.89 4.70 -9.67
CA SER A 31 -2.43 3.79 -10.67
C SER A 31 -2.89 2.49 -10.01
N ASP A 32 -3.68 1.71 -10.75
CA ASP A 32 -4.16 0.38 -10.32
C ASP A 32 -3.03 -0.53 -9.83
N ARG A 33 -1.83 -0.37 -10.39
CA ARG A 33 -0.65 -1.15 -9.97
C ARG A 33 -0.23 -0.86 -8.54
N PHE A 34 -0.31 0.40 -8.11
CA PHE A 34 -0.02 0.78 -6.73
C PHE A 34 -1.06 0.19 -5.78
N TYR A 35 -2.35 0.41 -6.07
CA TYR A 35 -3.44 -0.12 -5.24
C TYR A 35 -3.46 -1.65 -5.20
N GLY A 36 -3.17 -2.33 -6.31
CA GLY A 36 -3.04 -3.79 -6.32
C GLY A 36 -1.87 -4.29 -5.49
N ALA A 37 -0.76 -3.56 -5.41
CA ALA A 37 0.35 -3.90 -4.52
C ALA A 37 0.02 -3.64 -3.05
N LEU A 38 -0.65 -2.52 -2.77
CA LEU A 38 -1.12 -2.14 -1.43
C LEU A 38 -2.13 -3.17 -0.90
N TYR A 39 -3.11 -3.56 -1.72
CA TYR A 39 -4.11 -4.59 -1.40
C TYR A 39 -3.47 -5.94 -1.08
N ARG A 40 -2.53 -6.37 -1.93
CA ARG A 40 -1.82 -7.62 -1.68
C ARG A 40 -1.01 -7.58 -0.38
N LYS A 41 -0.49 -6.41 0.02
CA LYS A 41 0.25 -6.27 1.27
C LYS A 41 -0.66 -6.12 2.50
N SER A 42 -1.89 -5.61 2.35
CA SER A 42 -2.86 -5.59 3.47
C SER A 42 -3.33 -6.98 3.86
N LEU A 43 -3.27 -7.94 2.93
CA LEU A 43 -3.58 -9.35 3.17
C LEU A 43 -2.38 -10.17 3.70
N ASP A 44 -1.23 -9.54 3.92
CA ASP A 44 -0.03 -10.24 4.40
C ASP A 44 -0.17 -10.56 5.90
N PRO A 45 -0.11 -11.83 6.33
CA PRO A 45 -0.23 -12.20 7.74
C PRO A 45 0.83 -11.53 8.64
N ALA A 46 1.98 -11.14 8.07
CA ALA A 46 3.01 -10.42 8.81
C ALA A 46 2.54 -9.03 9.29
N LEU A 47 1.44 -8.49 8.77
CA LEU A 47 0.84 -7.24 9.24
C LEU A 47 0.48 -7.28 10.74
N GLU A 48 -0.06 -8.40 11.22
CA GLU A 48 -0.53 -8.55 12.61
C GLU A 48 0.62 -8.59 13.62
N HIS A 49 1.80 -9.03 13.17
CA HIS A 49 2.99 -9.18 14.02
C HIS A 49 4.06 -8.11 13.76
N SER A 50 3.83 -7.22 12.78
CA SER A 50 4.81 -6.20 12.39
C SER A 50 4.83 -5.04 13.37
N THR A 51 6.04 -4.57 13.70
CA THR A 51 6.27 -3.31 14.43
C THR A 51 5.89 -2.05 13.61
N GLN A 52 5.63 -2.19 12.31
CA GLN A 52 5.21 -1.11 11.41
C GLN A 52 3.72 -1.15 11.04
N GLN A 53 2.89 -1.93 11.77
CA GLN A 53 1.45 -2.01 11.52
C GLN A 53 0.79 -0.63 11.44
N THR A 54 1.02 0.23 12.44
CA THR A 54 0.48 1.60 12.47
C THR A 54 0.92 2.43 11.26
N LEU A 55 2.17 2.27 10.82
CA LEU A 55 2.70 3.00 9.67
C LEU A 55 2.01 2.57 8.37
N PHE A 56 1.82 1.26 8.20
CA PHE A 56 1.10 0.71 7.05
C PHE A 56 -0.37 1.13 7.03
N LEU A 57 -1.06 1.07 8.18
CA LEU A 57 -2.47 1.48 8.27
C LEU A 57 -2.66 2.97 7.95
N ASN A 58 -1.74 3.83 8.39
CA ASN A 58 -1.74 5.24 8.01
C ASN A 58 -1.55 5.45 6.51
N LEU A 59 -0.65 4.69 5.88
CA LEU A 59 -0.49 4.71 4.42
C LEU A 59 -1.77 4.26 3.73
N LEU A 60 -2.36 3.14 4.17
CA LEU A 60 -3.59 2.58 3.62
C LEU A 60 -4.73 3.61 3.67
N TYR A 61 -4.96 4.22 4.83
CA TYR A 61 -5.97 5.26 4.99
C TYR A 61 -5.76 6.44 4.03
N ARG A 62 -4.52 6.95 3.93
CA ARG A 62 -4.20 8.07 3.03
C ARG A 62 -4.41 7.70 1.57
N ALA A 63 -4.01 6.51 1.17
CA ALA A 63 -4.15 6.02 -0.20
C ALA A 63 -5.62 5.86 -0.60
N LEU A 64 -6.45 5.29 0.28
CA LEU A 64 -7.89 5.12 0.04
C LEU A 64 -8.62 6.46 0.04
N LYS A 65 -8.25 7.40 0.92
CA LYS A 65 -8.83 8.75 0.94
C LYS A 65 -8.53 9.54 -0.35
N ARG A 66 -7.40 9.25 -1.01
CA ARG A 66 -7.01 9.89 -2.27
C ARG A 66 -7.65 9.23 -3.49
N ASP A 67 -8.15 8.02 -3.34
CA ASP A 67 -8.74 7.22 -4.41
C ASP A 67 -10.12 7.78 -4.81
N GLU A 68 -10.30 8.01 -6.11
CA GLU A 68 -11.55 8.51 -6.68
C GLU A 68 -12.44 7.36 -7.21
N GLU A 69 -11.94 6.12 -7.25
CA GLU A 69 -12.67 4.94 -7.71
C GLU A 69 -13.29 4.15 -6.55
N ASP A 70 -14.58 4.38 -6.31
CA ASP A 70 -15.34 3.74 -5.23
C ASP A 70 -15.28 2.21 -5.25
N ARG A 71 -15.25 1.58 -6.44
CA ARG A 71 -15.17 0.11 -6.54
C ARG A 71 -13.88 -0.42 -5.94
N ARG A 72 -12.78 0.31 -6.11
CA ARG A 72 -11.46 -0.07 -5.60
C ARG A 72 -11.41 0.11 -4.10
N VAL A 73 -11.94 1.22 -3.57
CA VAL A 73 -12.03 1.44 -2.11
C VAL A 73 -12.83 0.34 -1.43
N LYS A 74 -13.98 -0.04 -2.01
CA LYS A 74 -14.82 -1.13 -1.48
C LYS A 74 -14.14 -2.50 -1.47
N ALA A 75 -13.16 -2.74 -2.33
CA ALA A 75 -12.42 -4.01 -2.32
C ALA A 75 -11.52 -4.18 -1.09
N PHE A 76 -11.18 -3.10 -0.38
CA PHE A 76 -10.37 -3.12 0.85
C PHE A 76 -11.20 -3.25 2.14
N LEU A 77 -12.54 -3.24 2.04
CA LEU A 77 -13.49 -3.37 3.15
C LEU A 77 -14.15 -4.75 3.13
#